data_AF-A0A8J3TZ81-F1
#
_entry.id   AF-A0A8J3TZ81-F1
#
_cell.length_a   1.000
_cell.length_b   1.000
_cell.length_c   1.000
_cell.angle_alpha   90.00
_cell.angle_beta   90.00
_cell.angle_gamma   90.00
#
_symmetry.space_group_name_H-M   'P 1'
#
loop_
_entity.id
_entity.type
_entity.pdbx_description
1 polymer ?
#
loop_
_entity_poly.entity_id
_entity_poly.type
_entity_poly.pdbx_seq_one_letter_code
_entity_poly.pdbx_strand_id
1 'polypeptide(L)'
;MSPGDWFQAVSAVVVVVALVLNVMQLRALGRQNMSLATSLHQTLVQANTSSRAMFFWRDPGLLAWHLSHRGYGSSTRRKNQKRLYIIVEIELHEFNYLNYRAGLLPEHVWAAWKKVLEADFAVPEFREMWSAARPFFAPPFVAYVDTLLSGPLRSERGVAPDTHFFSRVFHRAR
;
A
#
# COMPACT_ATOMS: atom_id res chain seq x y z
N MET A 1 11.33 -28.28 55.79
CA MET A 1 10.32 -27.61 54.94
C MET A 1 8.97 -28.13 55.37
N SER A 2 8.05 -27.25 55.77
CA SER A 2 6.71 -27.69 56.16
C SER A 2 5.92 -28.06 54.89
N PRO A 3 4.92 -28.96 54.96
CA PRO A 3 4.07 -29.28 53.83
C PRO A 3 3.41 -28.05 53.19
N GLY A 4 3.17 -26.98 53.96
CA GLY A 4 2.59 -25.71 53.48
C GLY A 4 3.52 -24.89 52.59
N ASP A 5 4.84 -24.93 52.83
CA ASP A 5 5.83 -24.19 52.03
C ASP A 5 5.95 -24.77 50.61
N TRP A 6 5.80 -26.09 50.50
CA TRP A 6 5.75 -26.80 49.23
C TRP A 6 4.52 -26.40 48.41
N PHE A 7 3.34 -26.34 49.04
CA PHE A 7 2.10 -25.95 48.35
C PHE A 7 2.17 -24.50 47.84
N GLN A 8 2.69 -23.57 48.64
CA GLN A 8 2.86 -22.19 48.21
C GLN A 8 3.86 -22.05 47.05
N ALA A 9 4.98 -22.77 47.08
CA ALA A 9 5.95 -22.77 45.99
C ALA A 9 5.33 -23.30 44.67
N VAL A 10 4.57 -24.40 44.74
CA VAL A 10 3.89 -24.97 43.58
C VAL A 10 2.83 -24.01 43.02
N SER A 11 2.02 -23.40 43.88
CA SER A 11 1.01 -22.43 43.43
C SER A 11 1.62 -21.19 42.77
N ALA A 12 2.74 -20.67 43.29
CA ALA A 12 3.44 -19.54 42.70
C ALA A 12 3.97 -19.87 41.29
N VAL A 13 4.55 -21.06 41.11
CA VAL A 13 5.04 -21.53 39.81
C VAL A 13 3.89 -21.68 38.81
N VAL A 14 2.75 -22.23 39.23
CA VAL A 14 1.57 -22.38 38.36
C VAL A 14 1.04 -21.03 37.88
N VAL A 15 0.97 -20.02 38.77
CA VAL A 15 0.52 -18.66 38.41
C VAL A 15 1.48 -18.02 37.41
N VAL A 16 2.79 -18.15 37.62
CA VAL A 16 3.81 -17.61 36.71
C VAL A 16 3.71 -18.27 35.33
N VAL A 17 3.57 -19.60 35.27
CA VAL A 17 3.40 -20.33 34.01
C VAL A 17 2.11 -19.91 33.30
N ALA A 18 1.00 -19.78 34.03
CA ALA A 18 -0.28 -19.32 33.47
C ALA A 18 -0.16 -17.91 32.87
N LEU A 19 0.54 -16.99 33.54
CA LEU A 19 0.80 -15.64 33.05
C LEU A 19 1.64 -15.64 31.77
N VAL A 20 2.71 -16.44 31.72
CA VAL A 20 3.55 -16.57 30.52
C VAL A 20 2.74 -17.11 29.35
N LEU A 21 1.94 -18.16 29.57
CA LEU A 21 1.06 -18.73 28.55
C LEU A 21 0.00 -17.74 28.08
N ASN A 22 -0.56 -16.93 28.98
CA ASN A 22 -1.53 -15.89 28.64
C ASN A 22 -0.90 -14.80 27.75
N VAL A 23 0.31 -14.34 28.08
CA VAL A 23 1.06 -13.39 27.24
C VAL A 23 1.40 -13.98 25.87
N MET A 24 1.77 -15.26 25.82
CA MET A 24 2.03 -15.95 24.55
C MET A 24 0.76 -16.08 23.70
N GLN A 25 -0.38 -16.43 24.31
CA GLN A 25 -1.68 -16.48 23.63
C GLN A 25 -2.11 -15.11 23.13
N LEU A 26 -1.96 -14.04 23.92
CA LEU A 26 -2.28 -12.67 23.50
C LEU A 26 -1.42 -12.23 22.31
N ARG A 27 -0.13 -12.60 22.28
CA ARG A 27 0.75 -12.35 21.13
C ARG A 27 0.34 -13.15 19.90
N ALA A 28 -0.11 -14.39 20.05
CA ALA A 28 -0.60 -15.21 18.95
C ALA A 28 -1.93 -14.67 18.39
N LEU A 29 -2.86 -14.28 19.25
CA LEU A 29 -4.13 -13.65 18.88
C LEU A 29 -3.91 -12.30 18.20
N GLY A 30 -2.95 -11.50 18.67
CA GLY A 30 -2.56 -10.25 18.02
C GLY A 30 -2.07 -10.46 16.58
N ARG A 31 -1.31 -11.53 16.32
CA ARG A 31 -0.86 -11.89 14.98
C ARG A 31 -2.02 -12.35 14.07
N GLN A 32 -2.98 -13.10 14.61
CA GLN A 32 -4.17 -13.54 13.86
C GLN A 32 -5.14 -12.38 13.56
N ASN A 33 -5.36 -11.48 14.51
CA ASN A 33 -6.19 -10.29 14.27
C ASN A 33 -5.55 -9.36 13.24
N MET A 34 -4.22 -9.23 13.25
CA MET A 34 -3.52 -8.48 12.22
C MET A 34 -3.66 -9.11 10.84
N SER A 35 -3.55 -10.44 10.70
CA SER A 35 -3.70 -11.08 9.38
C SER A 35 -5.12 -10.95 8.82
N LEU A 36 -6.15 -11.05 9.67
CA LEU A 36 -7.55 -10.81 9.32
C LEU A 36 -7.85 -9.35 8.96
N ALA A 37 -7.31 -8.39 9.72
CA ALA A 37 -7.46 -6.97 9.38
C ALA A 37 -6.76 -6.63 8.06
N THR A 38 -5.59 -7.25 7.82
CA THR A 38 -4.83 -7.07 6.58
C THR A 38 -5.59 -7.66 5.39
N SER A 39 -6.16 -8.86 5.51
CA SER A 39 -6.91 -9.48 4.42
C SER A 39 -8.20 -8.73 4.09
N LEU A 40 -8.89 -8.19 5.09
CA LEU A 40 -10.05 -7.31 4.88
C LEU A 40 -9.65 -6.00 4.21
N HIS A 41 -8.58 -5.37 4.66
CA HIS A 41 -8.08 -4.13 4.07
C HIS A 41 -7.61 -4.35 2.62
N GLN A 42 -6.89 -5.44 2.34
CA GLN A 42 -6.51 -5.87 0.99
C GLN A 42 -7.73 -6.06 0.09
N THR A 43 -8.77 -6.74 0.59
CA THR A 43 -10.00 -6.98 -0.16
C THR A 43 -10.73 -5.67 -0.48
N LEU A 44 -10.82 -4.75 0.50
CA LEU A 44 -11.47 -3.46 0.31
C LEU A 44 -10.73 -2.58 -0.70
N VAL A 45 -9.40 -2.51 -0.60
CA VAL A 45 -8.57 -1.75 -1.55
C VAL A 45 -8.67 -2.37 -2.94
N GLN A 46 -8.50 -3.68 -3.07
CA GLN A 46 -8.57 -4.38 -4.35
C GLN A 46 -9.96 -4.26 -5.02
N ALA A 47 -11.04 -4.37 -4.25
CA ALA A 47 -12.41 -4.19 -4.74
C ALA A 47 -12.67 -2.75 -5.18
N ASN A 48 -12.15 -1.77 -4.43
CA ASN A 48 -12.30 -0.35 -4.75
C ASN A 48 -11.54 0.03 -6.04
N THR A 49 -10.29 -0.40 -6.16
CA THR A 49 -9.43 -0.07 -7.31
C THR A 49 -9.93 -0.70 -8.61
N SER A 50 -10.31 -1.99 -8.58
CA SER A 50 -10.80 -2.71 -9.77
C SER A 50 -12.16 -2.21 -10.25
N SER A 51 -13.06 -1.86 -9.32
CA SER A 51 -14.41 -1.37 -9.63
C SER A 51 -14.39 0.06 -10.18
N ARG A 52 -13.56 0.95 -9.63
CA ARG A 52 -13.43 2.34 -10.14
C ARG A 52 -12.82 2.38 -11.54
N ALA A 53 -11.81 1.57 -11.82
CA ALA A 53 -11.20 1.52 -13.16
C ALA A 53 -12.20 1.07 -14.25
N MET A 54 -13.01 0.04 -13.96
CA MET A 54 -14.04 -0.43 -14.90
C MET A 54 -15.16 0.60 -15.11
N PHE A 55 -15.56 1.30 -14.03
CA PHE A 55 -16.59 2.32 -14.08
C PHE A 55 -16.20 3.51 -14.97
N PHE A 56 -15.00 4.07 -14.79
CA PHE A 56 -14.49 5.17 -15.61
C PHE A 56 -14.16 4.78 -17.05
N TRP A 57 -13.95 3.49 -17.33
CA TRP A 57 -13.74 3.02 -18.69
C TRP A 57 -14.99 3.19 -19.59
N ARG A 58 -16.17 2.98 -18.99
CA ARG A 58 -17.47 3.04 -19.68
C ARG A 58 -18.00 4.46 -19.86
N ASP A 59 -17.61 5.39 -18.99
CA ASP A 59 -18.02 6.79 -19.05
C ASP A 59 -16.82 7.76 -19.02
N PRO A 60 -16.30 8.17 -20.20
CA PRO A 60 -15.19 9.10 -20.27
C PRO A 60 -15.54 10.52 -19.81
N GLY A 61 -16.83 10.90 -19.84
CA GLY A 61 -17.30 12.20 -19.37
C GLY A 61 -17.22 12.26 -17.84
N LEU A 62 -17.64 11.20 -17.18
CA LEU A 62 -17.53 11.06 -15.73
C LEU A 62 -16.07 11.01 -15.26
N LEU A 63 -15.18 10.37 -16.02
CA LEU A 63 -13.74 10.41 -15.73
C LEU A 63 -13.18 11.84 -15.85
N ALA A 64 -13.57 12.57 -16.90
CA ALA A 64 -13.14 13.96 -17.07
C ALA A 64 -13.62 14.83 -15.88
N TRP A 65 -14.88 14.68 -15.47
CA TRP A 65 -15.42 15.35 -14.28
C TRP A 65 -14.68 14.95 -12.99
N HIS A 66 -14.39 13.67 -12.79
CA HIS A 66 -13.67 13.19 -11.62
C HIS A 66 -12.28 13.83 -11.49
N LEU A 67 -11.55 13.90 -12.60
CA LEU A 67 -10.22 14.50 -12.65
C LEU A 67 -10.26 16.01 -12.45
N SER A 68 -11.23 16.70 -13.06
CA SER A 68 -11.35 18.16 -12.96
C SER A 68 -11.72 18.59 -11.54
N HIS A 69 -12.65 17.90 -10.88
CA HIS A 69 -13.05 18.20 -9.51
C HIS A 69 -11.89 18.05 -8.50
N ARG A 70 -10.91 17.19 -8.80
CA ARG A 70 -9.70 17.01 -7.98
C ARG A 70 -8.50 17.84 -8.43
N GLY A 71 -8.67 18.72 -9.41
CA GLY A 71 -7.62 19.65 -9.85
C GLY A 71 -6.57 19.07 -10.81
N TYR A 72 -6.74 17.86 -11.35
CA TYR A 72 -5.77 17.23 -12.25
C TYR A 72 -5.86 17.72 -13.72
N GLY A 73 -6.86 18.55 -14.02
CA GLY A 73 -7.23 18.93 -15.37
C GLY A 73 -7.82 17.76 -16.17
N SER A 74 -8.76 18.04 -17.06
CA SER A 74 -9.31 17.06 -18.00
C SER A 74 -8.93 17.45 -19.43
N SER A 75 -8.55 16.47 -20.25
CA SER A 75 -8.32 16.71 -21.68
C SER A 75 -8.90 15.56 -22.52
N THR A 76 -8.10 14.95 -23.40
CA THR A 76 -8.52 13.83 -24.23
C THR A 76 -8.76 12.58 -23.39
N ARG A 77 -9.64 11.69 -23.87
CA ARG A 77 -9.94 10.40 -23.24
C ARG A 77 -8.67 9.63 -22.86
N ARG A 78 -7.71 9.53 -23.78
CA ARG A 78 -6.46 8.79 -23.57
C ARG A 78 -5.60 9.42 -22.47
N LYS A 79 -5.49 10.75 -22.43
CA LYS A 79 -4.76 11.45 -21.36
C LYS A 79 -5.45 11.27 -20.01
N ASN A 80 -6.77 11.37 -19.96
CA ASN A 80 -7.55 11.15 -18.73
C ASN A 80 -7.39 9.71 -18.21
N GLN A 81 -7.38 8.71 -19.10
CA GLN A 81 -7.10 7.32 -18.73
C GLN A 81 -5.69 7.15 -18.16
N LYS A 82 -4.68 7.80 -18.76
CA LYS A 82 -3.31 7.78 -18.24
C LYS A 82 -3.23 8.43 -16.85
N ARG A 83 -3.93 9.54 -16.63
CA ARG A 83 -4.01 10.21 -15.32
C ARG A 83 -4.68 9.33 -14.26
N LEU A 84 -5.78 8.67 -14.63
CA LEU A 84 -6.45 7.70 -13.74
C LEU A 84 -5.51 6.56 -13.35
N TYR A 85 -4.76 6.02 -14.32
CA TYR A 85 -3.78 4.98 -14.06
C TYR A 85 -2.73 5.44 -13.05
N ILE A 86 -2.16 6.63 -13.24
CA ILE A 86 -1.17 7.20 -12.30
C ILE A 86 -1.76 7.33 -10.89
N ILE A 87 -3.00 7.83 -10.75
CA ILE A 87 -3.65 7.94 -9.44
C ILE A 87 -3.78 6.57 -8.77
N VAL A 88 -4.22 5.55 -9.52
CA VAL A 88 -4.36 4.18 -9.03
C VAL A 88 -3.03 3.59 -8.58
N GLU A 89 -1.95 3.81 -9.33
CA GLU A 89 -0.62 3.33 -8.94
C GLU A 89 -0.11 4.03 -7.67
N ILE A 90 -0.33 5.35 -7.53
CA ILE A 90 0.04 6.08 -6.31
C ILE A 90 -0.78 5.59 -5.10
N GLU A 91 -2.08 5.31 -5.26
CA GLU A 91 -2.93 4.67 -4.24
C GLU A 91 -2.35 3.30 -3.82
N LEU A 92 -1.86 2.50 -4.77
CA LEU A 92 -1.23 1.21 -4.49
C LEU A 92 0.13 1.36 -3.79
N HIS A 93 0.93 2.35 -4.17
CA HIS A 93 2.19 2.67 -3.51
C HIS A 93 1.98 3.08 -2.05
N GLU A 94 1.00 3.94 -1.79
CA GLU A 94 0.64 4.34 -0.42
C GLU A 94 0.23 3.12 0.39
N PHE A 95 -0.67 2.29 -0.16
CA PHE A 95 -1.13 1.09 0.51
C PHE A 95 0.05 0.20 0.94
N ASN A 96 0.97 -0.10 0.02
CA ASN A 96 2.13 -0.94 0.33
C ASN A 96 3.08 -0.28 1.33
N TYR A 97 3.28 1.04 1.24
CA TYR A 97 4.09 1.79 2.20
C TYR A 97 3.50 1.73 3.61
N LEU A 98 2.19 1.94 3.76
CA LEU A 98 1.52 1.89 5.06
C LEU A 98 1.56 0.49 5.66
N ASN A 99 1.36 -0.56 4.84
CA ASN A 99 1.49 -1.95 5.29
C ASN A 99 2.94 -2.28 5.72
N TYR A 100 3.95 -1.77 5.00
CA TYR A 100 5.35 -1.91 5.42
C TYR A 100 5.60 -1.21 6.76
N ARG A 101 5.14 0.04 6.92
CA ARG A 101 5.27 0.79 8.18
C ARG A 101 4.57 0.13 9.36
N ALA A 102 3.50 -0.62 9.11
CA ALA A 102 2.77 -1.39 10.11
C ALA A 102 3.41 -2.77 10.41
N GLY A 103 4.48 -3.17 9.71
CA GLY A 103 5.11 -4.49 9.84
C GLY A 103 4.33 -5.63 9.20
N LEU A 104 3.35 -5.32 8.35
CA LEU A 104 2.47 -6.27 7.67
C LEU A 104 3.03 -6.71 6.30
N LEU A 105 3.94 -5.91 5.72
CA LEU A 105 4.65 -6.25 4.49
C LEU A 105 6.10 -6.65 4.81
N PRO A 106 6.55 -7.87 4.44
CA PRO A 106 7.93 -8.29 4.68
C PRO A 106 8.94 -7.35 4.03
N GLU A 107 10.07 -7.12 4.71
CA GLU A 107 11.08 -6.15 4.28
C GLU A 107 11.61 -6.40 2.87
N HIS A 108 11.86 -7.66 2.49
CA HIS A 108 12.34 -8.01 1.15
C HIS A 108 11.29 -7.71 0.06
N VAL A 109 9.99 -7.87 0.35
CA VAL A 109 8.90 -7.51 -0.56
C VAL A 109 8.84 -6.00 -0.71
N TRP A 110 8.92 -5.26 0.40
CA TRP A 110 9.00 -3.81 0.37
C TRP A 110 10.21 -3.31 -0.41
N ALA A 111 11.39 -3.90 -0.22
CA ALA A 111 12.61 -3.52 -0.93
C ALA A 111 12.48 -3.70 -2.46
N ALA A 112 11.77 -4.74 -2.91
CA ALA A 112 11.43 -4.91 -4.32
C ALA A 112 10.41 -3.87 -4.79
N TRP A 113 9.32 -3.67 -4.03
CA TRP A 113 8.27 -2.70 -4.36
C TRP A 113 8.77 -1.26 -4.42
N LYS A 114 9.69 -0.90 -3.53
CA LYS A 114 10.35 0.40 -3.51
C LYS A 114 10.99 0.74 -4.86
N LYS A 115 11.59 -0.23 -5.55
CA LYS A 115 12.17 -0.02 -6.89
C LYS A 115 11.13 0.32 -7.95
N VAL A 116 9.92 -0.25 -7.83
CA VAL A 116 8.79 0.06 -8.71
C VAL A 116 8.35 1.50 -8.49
N LEU A 117 8.13 1.87 -7.22
CA LEU A 117 7.80 3.25 -6.84
C LEU A 117 8.87 4.24 -7.33
N GLU A 118 10.16 3.93 -7.16
CA GLU A 118 11.27 4.75 -7.67
C GLU A 118 11.24 4.90 -9.20
N ALA A 119 10.93 3.82 -9.92
CA ALA A 119 10.81 3.84 -11.38
C ALA A 119 9.60 4.65 -11.86
N ASP A 120 8.45 4.52 -11.20
CA ASP A 120 7.24 5.27 -11.54
C ASP A 120 7.44 6.77 -11.30
N PHE A 121 8.02 7.15 -10.16
CA PHE A 121 8.38 8.55 -9.90
C PHE A 121 9.60 9.04 -10.69
N ALA A 122 10.28 8.19 -11.47
CA ALA A 122 11.23 8.64 -12.49
C ALA A 122 10.52 9.17 -13.75
N VAL A 123 9.26 8.79 -13.97
CA VAL A 123 8.43 9.26 -15.09
C VAL A 123 7.91 10.68 -14.81
N PRO A 124 8.14 11.67 -15.70
CA PRO A 124 7.73 13.05 -15.47
C PRO A 124 6.23 13.22 -15.15
N GLU A 125 5.36 12.45 -15.79
CA GLU A 125 3.92 12.54 -15.58
C GLU A 125 3.48 12.11 -14.18
N PHE A 126 4.20 11.20 -13.52
CA PHE A 126 3.94 10.86 -12.12
C PHE A 126 4.26 12.05 -11.20
N ARG A 127 5.35 12.78 -11.47
CA ARG A 127 5.73 13.97 -10.68
C ARG A 127 4.76 15.12 -10.88
N GLU A 128 4.35 15.36 -12.14
CA GLU A 128 3.33 16.37 -12.46
C GLU A 128 2.04 16.07 -11.69
N MET A 129 1.56 14.83 -11.77
CA MET A 129 0.36 14.40 -11.06
C MET A 129 0.52 14.48 -9.55
N TRP A 130 1.67 14.08 -9.00
CA TRP A 130 1.94 14.11 -7.56
C TRP A 130 1.75 15.48 -6.94
N SER A 131 2.13 16.55 -7.65
CA SER A 131 1.97 17.92 -7.17
C SER A 131 0.53 18.27 -6.80
N ALA A 132 -0.43 17.79 -7.60
CA ALA A 132 -1.87 17.94 -7.35
C ALA A 132 -2.42 16.85 -6.43
N ALA A 133 -1.81 15.66 -6.44
CA ALA A 133 -2.33 14.49 -5.75
C ALA A 133 -1.99 14.47 -4.26
N ARG A 134 -0.81 14.97 -3.87
CA ARG A 134 -0.26 14.89 -2.50
C ARG A 134 -1.25 15.24 -1.37
N PRO A 135 -2.19 16.20 -1.48
CA PRO A 135 -3.09 16.54 -0.38
C PRO A 135 -4.10 15.44 -0.05
N PHE A 136 -4.29 14.47 -0.93
CA PHE A 136 -5.23 13.36 -0.76
C PHE A 136 -4.59 12.12 -0.12
N PHE A 137 -3.28 12.14 0.14
CA PHE A 137 -2.53 11.01 0.68
C PHE A 137 -2.12 11.25 2.14
N ALA A 138 -1.85 10.16 2.85
CA ALA A 138 -1.44 10.13 4.24
C ALA A 138 -0.09 10.87 4.43
N PRO A 139 0.02 11.75 5.44
CA PRO A 139 1.24 12.54 5.68
C PRO A 139 2.55 11.73 5.73
N PRO A 140 2.61 10.53 6.34
CA PRO A 140 3.83 9.71 6.34
C PRO A 140 4.28 9.26 4.95
N PHE A 141 3.32 8.94 4.07
CA PHE A 141 3.61 8.57 2.68
C PHE A 141 4.05 9.79 1.88
N VAL A 142 3.38 10.94 2.08
CA VAL A 142 3.76 12.20 1.43
C VAL A 142 5.21 12.56 1.74
N ALA A 143 5.59 12.55 3.03
CA ALA A 143 6.97 12.83 3.44
C ALA A 143 7.99 11.86 2.83
N TYR A 144 7.62 10.58 2.67
CA TYR A 144 8.47 9.59 2.03
C TYR A 144 8.68 9.87 0.54
N VAL A 145 7.61 10.15 -0.21
CA VAL A 145 7.70 10.49 -1.63
C VAL A 145 8.45 11.80 -1.84
N ASP A 146 8.20 12.82 -1.01
CA ASP A 146 8.90 14.10 -1.13
C ASP A 146 10.41 13.95 -0.86
N THR A 147 10.81 13.08 0.07
CA THR A 147 12.22 12.72 0.29
C THR A 147 12.81 12.04 -0.94
N LEU A 148 12.06 11.13 -1.56
CA LEU A 148 12.47 10.44 -2.78
C LEU A 148 12.69 11.43 -3.94
N LEU A 149 11.79 12.40 -4.10
CA LEU A 149 11.85 13.41 -5.16
C LEU A 149 12.93 14.48 -4.92
N SER A 150 13.32 14.70 -3.66
CA SER A 150 14.38 15.63 -3.29
C SER A 150 15.80 15.03 -3.38
N GLY A 151 15.91 13.70 -3.51
CA GLY A 151 17.18 13.01 -3.66
C GLY A 151 17.80 13.19 -5.06
N PRO A 152 19.13 13.10 -5.20
CA PRO A 152 19.75 13.07 -6.52
C PRO A 152 19.20 11.88 -7.30
N LEU A 153 18.60 12.15 -8.46
CA LEU A 153 18.12 11.14 -9.38
C LEU A 153 19.28 10.18 -9.63
N ARG A 154 19.13 8.91 -9.25
CA ARG A 154 20.00 7.84 -9.74
C ARG A 154 19.72 7.68 -11.23
N SER A 155 20.32 8.56 -12.03
CA SER A 155 20.44 8.37 -13.45
C SER A 155 21.33 7.16 -13.69
N GLU A 156 20.98 6.39 -14.72
CA GLU A 156 21.81 5.38 -15.38
C GLU A 156 21.91 4.01 -14.69
N ARG A 157 20.87 3.19 -14.92
CA ARG A 157 21.07 1.92 -15.61
C ARG A 157 19.79 1.55 -16.35
N GLY A 158 19.89 1.50 -17.68
CA GLY A 158 18.78 1.29 -18.60
C GLY A 158 17.99 0.02 -18.26
N VAL A 159 16.77 0.23 -17.80
CA VAL A 159 15.67 -0.69 -18.05
C VAL A 159 14.58 0.20 -18.62
N ALA A 160 14.45 0.20 -19.94
CA ALA A 160 13.30 0.83 -20.58
C ALA A 160 12.06 0.19 -19.94
N PRO A 161 11.10 0.97 -19.39
CA PRO A 161 9.86 0.40 -18.92
C PRO A 161 9.20 -0.30 -20.12
N ASP A 162 8.92 -1.59 -19.97
CA ASP A 162 8.24 -2.37 -21.00
C ASP A 162 6.82 -1.80 -21.17
N THR A 163 6.69 -0.86 -22.09
CA THR A 163 5.43 -0.19 -22.45
C THR A 163 4.37 -1.18 -22.98
N HIS A 164 4.73 -2.46 -23.19
CA HIS A 164 3.80 -3.52 -23.57
C HIS A 164 3.09 -4.24 -22.41
N PHE A 165 3.39 -3.92 -21.14
CA PHE A 165 2.56 -4.43 -20.02
C PHE A 165 1.08 -4.01 -20.18
N PHE A 166 0.84 -2.79 -20.63
CA PHE A 166 -0.50 -2.21 -20.82
C PHE A 166 -1.37 -2.95 -21.84
N SER A 167 -0.78 -3.50 -22.90
CA SER A 167 -1.52 -4.32 -23.86
C SER A 167 -2.06 -5.60 -23.20
N ARG A 168 -1.28 -6.22 -22.30
CA ARG A 168 -1.60 -7.53 -21.74
C ARG A 168 -2.69 -7.51 -20.68
N VAL A 169 -2.79 -6.44 -19.88
CA VAL A 169 -3.81 -6.34 -18.83
C VAL A 169 -5.19 -5.97 -19.40
N PHE A 170 -5.25 -5.09 -20.40
CA PHE A 170 -6.53 -4.66 -20.98
C PHE A 170 -7.09 -5.60 -22.05
N HIS A 171 -6.26 -6.46 -22.67
CA HIS A 171 -6.75 -7.46 -23.64
C HIS A 171 -7.33 -8.73 -23.00
N ARG A 172 -7.08 -9.01 -21.72
CA ARG A 172 -7.63 -10.19 -21.02
C ARG A 172 -9.05 -10.01 -20.48
N ALA A 173 -9.67 -8.84 -20.66
CA ALA A 173 -11.04 -8.57 -20.25
C ALA A 173 -12.06 -8.64 -21.41
N ARG A 174 -11.79 -9.48 -22.42
CA ARG A 174 -12.72 -9.81 -23.51
C ARG A 174 -13.14 -11.27 -23.43
#